data_AF-A0A951FW22-F1
#
_entry.id   AF-A0A951FW22-F1
#
_cell.length_a   1.000
_cell.length_b   1.000
_cell.length_c   1.000
_cell.angle_alpha   90.00
_cell.angle_beta   90.00
_cell.angle_gamma   90.00
#
_symmetry.space_group_name_H-M   'P 1'
#
loop_
_entity.id
_entity.type
_entity.pdbx_description
1 polymer ?
#
loop_
_entity_poly.entity_id
_entity_poly.type
_entity_poly.pdbx_seq_one_letter_code
_entity_poly.pdbx_strand_id
1 'polypeptide(L)' 'VTDRIEDSVDYAQVCEMANLVAQQRSYKTLERLCAAIADRLLERYDVGAVWVKAAKPEPPMALPVSEVSVEVWREAE' A
#
# COMPACT_ATOMS: atom_id res chain seq x y z
N VAL A 1 -16.77 -19.34 7.03
CA VAL A 1 -16.31 -18.02 7.49
C VAL A 1 -16.84 -17.82 8.89
N THR A 2 -15.96 -17.78 9.90
CA THR A 2 -16.33 -17.46 11.29
C THR A 2 -16.02 -15.99 11.57
N ASP A 3 -16.57 -15.44 12.65
CA ASP A 3 -16.35 -14.04 13.06
C ASP A 3 -15.05 -13.88 13.86
N ARG A 4 -13.97 -14.48 13.37
CA ARG A 4 -12.65 -14.48 14.02
C ARG A 4 -11.65 -13.77 13.12
N ILE A 5 -10.81 -12.93 13.71
CA ILE A 5 -9.76 -12.22 12.97
C ILE A 5 -8.77 -13.19 12.31
N GLU A 6 -8.62 -14.40 12.85
CA GLU A 6 -7.79 -15.49 12.32
C GLU A 6 -8.27 -16.02 10.96
N ASP A 7 -9.58 -15.88 10.67
CA ASP A 7 -10.18 -16.25 9.38
C ASP A 7 -10.11 -15.10 8.36
N SER A 8 -9.48 -13.97 8.72
CA SER A 8 -9.34 -12.77 7.92
C SER A 8 -7.88 -12.31 7.86
N VAL A 9 -7.60 -11.40 6.95
CA VAL A 9 -6.34 -10.64 7.00
C VAL A 9 -6.44 -9.60 8.11
N ASP A 10 -5.48 -9.63 9.03
CA ASP A 10 -5.35 -8.66 10.11
C ASP A 10 -4.81 -7.32 9.56
N TYR A 11 -5.67 -6.29 9.58
CA TYR A 11 -5.32 -4.96 9.08
C TYR A 11 -4.20 -4.29 9.89
N ALA A 12 -4.01 -4.64 11.17
CA ALA A 12 -2.90 -4.10 11.97
C ALA A 12 -1.55 -4.57 11.39
N GLN A 13 -1.46 -5.84 11.01
CA GLN A 13 -0.27 -6.40 10.38
C GLN A 13 -0.04 -5.82 8.98
N VAL A 14 -1.11 -5.57 8.22
CA VAL A 14 -1.02 -4.91 6.90
C VAL A 14 -0.43 -3.50 7.04
N CYS A 15 -0.90 -2.73 8.03
CA CYS A 15 -0.37 -1.39 8.32
C CYS A 15 1.12 -1.43 8.71
N GLU A 16 1.51 -2.36 9.58
CA GLU A 16 2.92 -2.54 9.94
C GLU A 16 3.77 -2.92 8.72
N MET A 17 3.28 -3.82 7.87
CA MET A 17 3.97 -4.24 6.65
C MET A 17 4.20 -3.07 5.69
N ALA A 18 3.16 -2.28 5.44
CA ALA A 18 3.25 -1.10 4.58
C ALA A 18 4.27 -0.09 5.12
N ASN A 19 4.27 0.12 6.44
CA ASN A 19 5.21 1.01 7.11
C ASN A 19 6.66 0.50 7.02
N LEU A 20 6.88 -0.80 7.21
CA LEU A 20 8.21 -1.42 7.05
C LEU A 20 8.73 -1.28 5.62
N VAL A 21 7.89 -1.55 4.62
CA VAL A 21 8.27 -1.40 3.20
C VAL A 21 8.64 0.05 2.87
N ALA A 22 7.89 1.01 3.41
CA ALA A 22 8.15 2.44 3.23
C ALA A 22 9.47 2.90 3.88
N GLN A 23 9.86 2.31 5.02
CA GLN A 23 11.08 2.69 5.75
C GLN A 23 12.35 1.99 5.26
N GLN A 24 12.25 0.78 4.70
CA GLN A 24 13.41 -0.02 4.30
C GLN A 24 14.23 0.58 3.15
N ARG A 25 13.63 1.46 2.33
CA ARG A 25 14.29 2.05 1.17
C ARG A 25 13.73 3.42 0.85
N SER A 26 14.60 4.34 0.45
CA SER A 26 14.17 5.60 -0.17
C SER A 26 13.66 5.34 -1.59
N TYR A 27 12.37 5.59 -1.81
CA TYR A 27 11.75 5.55 -3.13
C TYR A 27 11.75 6.94 -3.77
N LYS A 28 12.06 7.01 -5.07
CA LYS A 28 12.06 8.28 -5.81
C LYS A 28 10.65 8.69 -6.27
N THR A 29 9.72 7.75 -6.32
CA THR A 29 8.36 7.98 -6.84
C THR A 29 7.32 7.23 -6.01
N LEU A 30 6.07 7.69 -6.04
CA LEU A 30 4.96 7.07 -5.30
C LEU A 30 4.52 5.75 -5.93
N GLU A 31 4.62 5.63 -7.26
CA GLU A 31 4.33 4.42 -8.04
C GLU A 31 5.19 3.25 -7.55
N ARG A 32 6.50 3.49 -7.35
CA ARG A 32 7.40 2.44 -6.90
C ARG A 32 7.12 2.03 -5.46
N LEU A 33 6.74 2.98 -4.60
CA LEU A 33 6.33 2.70 -3.23
C LEU A 33 5.04 1.85 -3.22
N CYS A 34 3.99 2.29 -3.92
CA CYS A 34 2.72 1.57 -4.02
C CYS A 34 2.91 0.16 -4.57
N ALA A 35 3.68 0.01 -5.65
CA ALA A 35 3.97 -1.31 -6.23
C ALA A 35 4.72 -2.21 -5.25
N ALA A 36 5.74 -1.71 -4.54
CA ALA A 36 6.47 -2.50 -3.56
C ALA A 36 5.61 -2.94 -2.38
N ILE A 37 4.69 -2.09 -1.92
CA ILE A 37 3.71 -2.46 -0.89
C ILE A 37 2.76 -3.52 -1.45
N ALA A 38 2.18 -3.31 -2.62
CA ALA A 38 1.24 -4.24 -3.24
C ALA A 38 1.86 -5.64 -3.44
N ASP A 39 3.06 -5.70 -4.02
CA ASP A 39 3.81 -6.95 -4.23
C ASP A 39 4.02 -7.67 -2.88
N ARG A 40 4.47 -6.95 -1.85
CA ARG A 40 4.71 -7.54 -0.52
C ARG A 40 3.43 -8.02 0.16
N LEU A 41 2.30 -7.36 -0.05
CA LEU A 41 1.02 -7.79 0.51
C LEU A 41 0.54 -9.08 -0.17
N LEU A 42 0.62 -9.16 -1.49
CA LEU A 42 0.25 -10.37 -2.25
C LEU A 42 1.16 -11.56 -1.91
N GLU A 43 2.45 -11.33 -1.68
CA GLU A 43 3.39 -12.39 -1.27
C GLU A 43 3.09 -12.97 0.12
N ARG A 44 2.50 -12.18 1.02
CA ARG A 44 2.41 -12.52 2.45
C ARG A 44 1.02 -12.90 2.91
N TYR A 45 -0.01 -12.43 2.23
CA TYR A 45 -1.40 -12.68 2.57
C TYR A 45 -2.08 -13.43 1.44
N ASP A 46 -2.92 -14.40 1.79
CA ASP A 46 -3.75 -15.15 0.83
C ASP A 46 -4.93 -14.29 0.38
N VAL A 47 -4.65 -13.30 -0.47
CA VAL A 47 -5.63 -12.34 -1.01
C VAL A 47 -5.61 -12.38 -2.53
N GLY A 48 -6.78 -12.37 -3.15
CA GLY A 48 -6.90 -12.41 -4.61
C GLY A 48 -6.48 -11.10 -5.30
N ALA A 49 -6.57 -9.96 -4.60
CA ALA A 49 -6.16 -8.67 -5.14
C ALA A 49 -5.83 -7.67 -4.02
N VAL A 50 -5.03 -6.66 -4.36
CA VAL A 50 -4.68 -5.54 -3.51
C VAL A 50 -4.78 -4.22 -4.26
N TRP A 51 -5.23 -3.19 -3.55
CA TRP A 51 -5.24 -1.82 -4.02
C TRP A 51 -4.49 -0.94 -3.02
N VAL A 52 -3.50 -0.20 -3.52
CA VAL A 52 -2.65 0.66 -2.69
C VAL A 52 -2.68 2.08 -3.22
N LYS A 53 -3.13 3.01 -2.37
CA LYS A 53 -3.10 4.45 -2.61
C LYS A 53 -2.01 5.11 -1.75
N ALA A 54 -1.10 5.86 -2.38
CA ALA A 54 -0.17 6.74 -1.68
C ALA A 54 -0.47 8.19 -2.04
N ALA A 55 -0.70 9.01 -1.02
CA ALA A 55 -1.02 10.42 -1.16
C ALA A 55 0.12 11.31 -0.63
N LYS A 56 0.36 12.43 -1.32
CA LYS A 56 1.11 13.58 -0.82
C LYS A 56 0.12 14.72 -0.63
N PRO A 57 -0.29 15.01 0.62
CA PRO A 57 -1.19 16.13 0.92
C PRO A 57 -0.60 17.48 0.49
N GLU A 58 0.69 17.69 0.74
CA GLU A 58 1.40 18.90 0.34
C GLU A 58 2.51 18.55 -0.65
N PRO A 59 2.17 18.33 -1.93
CA PRO A 59 3.18 17.99 -2.93
C PRO A 59 4.07 19.21 -3.21
N PRO A 60 5.37 19.01 -3.48
CA PRO A 60 6.31 20.09 -3.77
C PRO A 60 6.10 20.63 -5.19
N MET A 61 4.98 21.28 -5.43
CA MET A 61 4.61 21.90 -6.71
C MET A 61 3.93 23.24 -6.50
N ALA A 62 4.06 24.15 -7.47
CA ALA A 62 3.49 25.49 -7.40
C ALA A 62 1.98 25.56 -7.70
N LEU A 63 1.36 24.43 -8.09
CA LEU A 63 -0.06 24.36 -8.39
C LEU A 63 -0.88 24.29 -7.09
N PRO A 64 -2.01 25.02 -7.00
CA PRO A 64 -2.88 24.97 -5.83
C PRO A 64 -3.73 23.70 -5.85
N VAL A 65 -3.18 22.61 -5.32
CA VAL A 65 -3.87 21.33 -5.15
C VAL A 65 -3.81 20.91 -3.68
N SER A 66 -4.89 20.30 -3.18
CA SER A 66 -4.97 19.84 -1.79
C SER A 66 -4.35 18.47 -1.55
N GLU A 67 -4.17 17.67 -2.61
CA GLU A 67 -3.55 16.35 -2.57
C GLU A 67 -3.16 15.93 -3.99
N VAL A 68 -2.03 15.23 -4.11
CA VAL A 68 -1.74 14.39 -5.27
C VAL A 68 -1.52 12.97 -4.79
N SER A 69 -2.09 11.99 -5.49
CA SER A 69 -1.95 10.59 -5.12
C SER A 69 -1.70 9.70 -6.33
N VAL A 70 -1.14 8.53 -6.04
CA VAL A 70 -0.95 7.44 -6.99
C VAL A 70 -1.62 6.20 -6.42
N GLU A 71 -2.28 5.47 -7.31
CA GLU A 71 -2.99 4.24 -6.99
C GLU A 71 -2.47 3.09 -7.85
N VAL A 72 -2.30 1.94 -7.23
CA VAL A 72 -1.86 0.71 -7.90
C VAL A 72 -2.84 -0.41 -7.53
N TRP A 73 -3.34 -1.10 -8.55
CA TRP A 73 -4.12 -2.34 -8.42
C TRP A 73 -3.25 -3.52 -8.87
N ARG A 74 -3.26 -4.61 -8.10
CA ARG A 74 -2.63 -5.88 -8.48
C ARG A 74 -3.48 -7.06 -8.05
N GLU A 75 -3.39 -8.13 -8.82
CA GLU A 75 -4.08 -9.40 -8.58
C GLU A 75 -3.03 -10.48 -8.33
N ALA A 76 -3.37 -11.46 -7.49
CA ALA A 76 -2.58 -12.67 -7.34
C ALA A 76 -2.69 -13.50 -8.65
N GLU A 77 -1.57 -14.08 -9.08
CA GLU A 77 -1.50 -14.89 -10.31
C GLU A 77 -2.15 -16.27 -10.15
#